data_AF-A0A1Q3NNM9-F1
#
_entry.id   AF-A0A1Q3NNM9-F1
#
_cell.length_a   1.000
_cell.length_b   1.000
_cell.length_c   1.000
_cell.angle_alpha   90.00
_cell.angle_beta   90.00
_cell.angle_gamma   90.00
#
_symmetry.space_group_name_H-M   'P 1'
#
loop_
_entity.id
_entity.type
_entity.pdbx_description
1 polymer ?
#
loop_
_entity_poly.entity_id
_entity_poly.type
_entity_poly.pdbx_seq_one_letter_code
_entity_poly.pdbx_strand_id
1 'polypeptide(L)'
;MAKIKTNKIHKPLVVTGYISFGLLVASVFISTTIPFATILAQPNSIKLNVTIIMISLTVGALLPVLVGYFIGDTSVKSKSKLTHHFSGMLFGLLAYWWMTLITVFVSFPAYLVSDNNIRIMLMNFVPSIFVAIITTTLGVMHVRSKQARHDVLEYKPFVIVLAASVLAMPLSSVVNNFMTNSVNVYTFIVPSIIFAIGCVTYLTLKKCKLSKLQKVAWSSVAVSVLFLLVFVANMFETALVGYLWQPSAEVQSASTWMAFVTALVAWLIYWIKQVKSLSVSSSAKK
;
A
#
# COMPACT_ATOMS: atom_id res chain seq x y z
N MET A 1 15.30 10.15 -34.58
CA MET A 1 15.16 10.16 -33.11
C MET A 1 14.52 8.86 -32.63
N ALA A 2 15.32 7.87 -32.21
CA ALA A 2 14.80 6.59 -31.75
C ALA A 2 14.19 6.73 -30.34
N LYS A 3 12.85 6.59 -30.24
CA LYS A 3 12.11 6.43 -28.97
C LYS A 3 12.53 5.11 -28.33
N ILE A 4 13.64 5.07 -27.62
CA ILE A 4 13.95 3.92 -26.76
C ILE A 4 12.94 3.92 -25.62
N LYS A 5 12.12 2.87 -25.61
CA LYS A 5 10.87 2.65 -24.85
C LYS A 5 11.00 3.00 -23.36
N THR A 6 10.54 4.19 -22.96
CA THR A 6 10.21 4.57 -21.58
C THR A 6 9.29 3.55 -20.88
N ASN A 7 8.49 2.80 -21.66
CA ASN A 7 7.62 1.72 -21.17
C ASN A 7 8.34 0.62 -20.36
N LYS A 8 9.67 0.41 -20.46
CA LYS A 8 10.32 -0.66 -19.68
C LYS A 8 10.46 -0.32 -18.19
N ILE A 9 10.51 0.96 -17.83
CA ILE A 9 10.71 1.39 -16.43
C ILE A 9 9.46 1.13 -15.57
N HIS A 10 8.28 1.27 -16.18
CA HIS A 10 6.98 1.16 -15.52
C HIS A 10 6.58 -0.29 -15.21
N LYS A 11 7.01 -1.23 -16.06
CA LYS A 11 6.54 -2.63 -16.05
C LYS A 11 6.73 -3.36 -14.69
N PRO A 12 7.88 -3.27 -14.00
CA PRO A 12 8.06 -4.03 -12.76
C PRO A 12 7.07 -3.62 -11.66
N LEU A 13 6.82 -2.31 -11.50
CA LEU A 13 5.82 -1.83 -10.53
C LEU A 13 4.41 -2.28 -10.90
N VAL A 14 4.02 -2.17 -12.17
CA VAL A 14 2.67 -2.55 -12.62
C VAL A 14 2.41 -4.04 -12.42
N VAL A 15 3.36 -4.90 -12.79
CA VAL A 15 3.22 -6.35 -12.58
C VAL A 15 3.13 -6.70 -11.10
N THR A 16 4.00 -6.11 -10.28
CA THR A 16 4.01 -6.36 -8.82
C THR A 16 2.70 -5.88 -8.21
N GLY A 17 2.23 -4.69 -8.59
CA GLY A 17 0.98 -4.12 -8.11
C GLY A 17 -0.25 -4.98 -8.46
N TYR A 18 -0.34 -5.53 -9.67
CA TYR A 18 -1.45 -6.44 -10.02
C TYR A 18 -1.40 -7.76 -9.27
N ILE A 19 -0.21 -8.33 -9.05
CA ILE A 19 -0.08 -9.55 -8.24
C ILE A 19 -0.50 -9.26 -6.80
N SER A 20 -0.03 -8.17 -6.21
CA SER A 20 -0.42 -7.75 -4.86
C SER A 20 -1.92 -7.46 -4.74
N PHE A 21 -2.52 -6.81 -5.75
CA PHE A 21 -3.96 -6.56 -5.75
C PHE A 21 -4.78 -7.86 -5.87
N GLY A 22 -4.37 -8.78 -6.75
CA GLY A 22 -5.02 -10.09 -6.87
C GLY A 22 -4.95 -10.89 -5.58
N LEU A 23 -3.79 -10.90 -4.92
CA LEU A 23 -3.63 -11.51 -3.61
C LEU A 23 -4.50 -10.84 -2.56
N LEU A 24 -4.55 -9.50 -2.51
CA LEU A 24 -5.40 -8.76 -1.57
C LEU A 24 -6.88 -9.12 -1.72
N VAL A 25 -7.39 -9.17 -2.95
CA VAL A 25 -8.78 -9.57 -3.24
C VAL A 25 -9.03 -11.01 -2.78
N ALA A 26 -8.11 -11.93 -3.06
CA ALA A 26 -8.22 -13.31 -2.58
C ALA A 26 -8.22 -13.38 -1.05
N SER A 27 -7.35 -12.62 -0.37
CA SER A 27 -7.31 -12.54 1.09
C SER A 27 -8.64 -12.08 1.66
N VAL A 28 -9.20 -10.97 1.15
CA VAL A 28 -10.50 -10.44 1.59
C VAL A 28 -11.61 -11.45 1.38
N PHE A 29 -11.61 -12.15 0.25
CA PHE A 29 -12.61 -13.18 -0.04
C PHE A 29 -12.56 -14.34 0.96
N ILE A 30 -11.35 -14.83 1.26
CA ILE A 30 -11.13 -15.95 2.17
C ILE A 30 -11.36 -15.55 3.64
N SER A 31 -10.90 -14.36 4.05
CA SER A 31 -10.98 -13.92 5.45
C SER A 31 -12.34 -13.33 5.84
N THR A 32 -13.06 -12.76 4.87
CA THR A 32 -14.24 -11.94 5.15
C THR A 32 -15.46 -12.48 4.43
N THR A 33 -15.43 -12.59 3.10
CA THR A 33 -16.63 -12.93 2.34
C THR A 33 -17.13 -14.35 2.64
N ILE A 34 -16.26 -15.37 2.58
CA ILE A 34 -16.66 -16.77 2.84
C ILE A 34 -17.15 -16.96 4.29
N PRO A 35 -16.40 -16.54 5.34
CA PRO A 35 -16.82 -16.78 6.71
C PRO A 35 -18.11 -16.04 7.05
N PHE A 36 -18.26 -14.78 6.65
CA PHE A 36 -19.47 -14.02 6.94
C PHE A 36 -20.68 -14.51 6.15
N ALA A 37 -20.51 -14.99 4.91
CA ALA A 37 -21.59 -15.65 4.18
C ALA A 37 -22.06 -16.93 4.90
N THR A 38 -21.15 -17.67 5.51
CA THR A 38 -21.50 -18.86 6.31
C THR A 38 -22.26 -18.47 7.57
N ILE A 39 -21.87 -17.39 8.24
CA ILE A 39 -22.61 -16.85 9.40
C ILE A 39 -24.02 -16.39 8.99
N LEU A 40 -24.18 -15.73 7.84
CA LEU A 40 -25.48 -15.30 7.32
C LEU A 40 -26.45 -16.46 7.07
N ALA A 41 -25.93 -17.65 6.77
CA ALA A 41 -26.72 -18.85 6.58
C ALA A 41 -27.20 -19.48 7.90
N GLN A 42 -26.64 -19.08 9.05
CA GLN A 42 -27.05 -19.61 10.35
C GLN A 42 -28.36 -18.96 10.84
N PRO A 43 -29.33 -19.75 11.35
CA PRO A 43 -30.66 -19.26 11.72
C PRO A 43 -30.66 -18.29 12.91
N ASN A 44 -29.67 -18.40 13.80
CA ASN A 44 -29.56 -17.58 15.01
C ASN A 44 -28.72 -16.31 14.83
N SER A 45 -28.27 -16.03 13.59
CA SER A 45 -27.42 -14.86 13.33
C SER A 45 -28.23 -13.57 13.22
N ILE A 46 -27.71 -12.47 13.77
CA ILE A 46 -28.25 -11.13 13.53
C ILE A 46 -27.77 -10.67 12.16
N LYS A 47 -28.52 -11.03 11.12
CA LYS A 47 -28.16 -10.85 9.70
C LYS A 47 -27.71 -9.42 9.36
N LEU A 48 -28.35 -8.42 9.96
CA LEU A 48 -28.00 -7.00 9.76
C LEU A 48 -26.57 -6.70 10.24
N ASN A 49 -26.19 -7.13 11.45
CA ASN A 49 -24.85 -6.91 12.00
C ASN A 49 -23.78 -7.60 11.15
N VAL A 50 -24.04 -8.85 10.79
CA VAL A 50 -23.12 -9.66 9.97
C VAL A 50 -22.90 -9.00 8.61
N THR A 51 -23.97 -8.49 7.98
CA THR A 51 -23.89 -7.78 6.70
C THR A 51 -23.09 -6.48 6.82
N ILE A 52 -23.36 -5.67 7.84
CA ILE A 52 -22.67 -4.39 8.07
C ILE A 52 -21.17 -4.63 8.27
N ILE A 53 -20.79 -5.62 9.07
CA ILE A 53 -19.38 -5.94 9.32
C ILE A 53 -18.70 -6.44 8.04
N MET A 54 -19.34 -7.37 7.32
CA MET A 54 -18.82 -7.91 6.06
C MET A 54 -18.56 -6.80 5.03
N ILE A 55 -19.52 -5.89 4.83
CA ILE A 55 -19.38 -4.76 3.91
C ILE A 55 -18.28 -3.83 4.40
N SER A 56 -18.27 -3.47 5.68
CA SER A 56 -17.29 -2.53 6.24
C SER A 56 -15.86 -3.03 6.08
N LEU A 57 -15.60 -4.30 6.37
CA LEU A 57 -14.27 -4.90 6.23
C LEU A 57 -13.85 -5.04 4.76
N THR A 58 -14.76 -5.46 3.89
CA THR A 58 -14.48 -5.62 2.46
C THR A 58 -14.20 -4.27 1.79
N VAL A 59 -15.06 -3.29 2.04
CA VAL A 59 -14.92 -1.94 1.50
C VAL A 59 -13.69 -1.26 2.09
N GLY A 60 -13.48 -1.37 3.41
CA GLY A 60 -12.30 -0.81 4.07
C GLY A 60 -10.98 -1.32 3.50
N ALA A 61 -10.90 -2.62 3.18
CA ALA A 61 -9.69 -3.22 2.63
C ALA A 61 -9.44 -2.84 1.15
N LEU A 62 -10.50 -2.79 0.32
CA LEU A 62 -10.35 -2.68 -1.14
C LEU A 62 -10.54 -1.27 -1.68
N LEU A 63 -11.48 -0.49 -1.12
CA LEU A 63 -11.88 0.80 -1.67
C LEU A 63 -10.73 1.81 -1.71
N PRO A 64 -9.89 1.99 -0.67
CA PRO A 64 -8.78 2.94 -0.71
C PRO A 64 -7.83 2.68 -1.89
N VAL A 65 -7.48 1.42 -2.12
CA VAL A 65 -6.56 1.00 -3.19
C VAL A 65 -7.20 1.21 -4.56
N LEU A 66 -8.48 0.84 -4.72
CA LEU A 66 -9.22 1.04 -5.97
C LEU A 66 -9.36 2.52 -6.31
N VAL A 67 -9.77 3.34 -5.34
CA VAL A 67 -9.92 4.79 -5.51
C VAL A 67 -8.59 5.42 -5.89
N GLY A 68 -7.52 5.09 -5.16
CA GLY A 68 -6.17 5.53 -5.51
C GLY A 68 -5.79 5.12 -6.94
N TYR A 69 -5.99 3.85 -7.30
CA TYR A 69 -5.67 3.35 -8.62
C TYR A 69 -6.43 4.09 -9.74
N PHE A 70 -7.76 4.22 -9.65
CA PHE A 70 -8.55 4.87 -10.70
C PHE A 70 -8.25 6.37 -10.83
N ILE A 71 -8.02 7.06 -9.71
CA ILE A 71 -7.61 8.47 -9.75
C ILE A 71 -6.23 8.60 -10.38
N GLY A 72 -5.28 7.74 -10.02
CA GLY A 72 -3.96 7.72 -10.63
C GLY A 72 -4.02 7.45 -12.14
N ASP A 73 -4.78 6.45 -12.57
CA ASP A 73 -4.97 6.07 -13.97
C ASP A 73 -5.54 7.23 -14.80
N THR A 74 -6.53 7.95 -14.26
CA THR A 74 -7.15 9.12 -14.91
C THR A 74 -6.33 10.42 -14.79
N SER A 75 -5.34 10.47 -13.90
CA SER A 75 -4.57 11.69 -13.64
C SER A 75 -3.53 12.05 -14.72
N VAL A 76 -3.26 11.14 -15.66
CA VAL A 76 -2.23 11.32 -16.69
C VAL A 76 -2.85 11.40 -18.09
N LYS A 77 -2.35 12.31 -18.94
CA LYS A 77 -2.80 12.51 -20.34
C LYS A 77 -1.93 11.80 -21.37
N SER A 78 -1.38 10.64 -21.02
CA SER A 78 -0.50 9.84 -21.89
C SER A 78 -1.32 9.06 -22.93
N LYS A 79 -0.67 8.59 -23.99
CA LYS A 79 -1.26 7.58 -24.90
C LYS A 79 -0.91 6.15 -24.49
N SER A 80 0.03 5.97 -23.57
CA SER A 80 0.55 4.66 -23.18
C SER A 80 -0.26 4.10 -22.02
N LYS A 81 -1.02 3.01 -22.24
CA LYS A 81 -1.75 2.28 -21.18
C LYS A 81 -0.87 1.94 -19.98
N LEU A 82 0.39 1.59 -20.24
CA LEU A 82 1.32 1.23 -19.17
C LEU A 82 1.65 2.42 -18.26
N THR A 83 1.69 3.65 -18.80
CA THR A 83 1.88 4.86 -18.00
C THR A 83 0.67 5.14 -17.11
N HIS A 84 -0.54 4.91 -17.62
CA HIS A 84 -1.77 5.04 -16.83
C HIS A 84 -1.77 4.04 -15.67
N HIS A 85 -1.53 2.76 -15.93
CA HIS A 85 -1.47 1.74 -14.89
C HIS A 85 -0.34 1.99 -13.88
N PHE A 86 0.81 2.48 -14.35
CA PHE A 86 1.91 2.88 -13.47
C PHE A 86 1.51 4.02 -12.53
N SER A 87 0.84 5.04 -13.06
CA SER A 87 0.29 6.13 -12.26
C SER A 87 -0.75 5.62 -11.25
N GLY A 88 -1.67 4.75 -11.70
CA GLY A 88 -2.62 4.07 -10.82
C GLY A 88 -1.93 3.35 -9.68
N MET A 89 -0.88 2.56 -9.95
CA MET A 89 -0.12 1.88 -8.89
C MET A 89 0.54 2.85 -7.91
N LEU A 90 1.08 3.97 -8.38
CA LEU A 90 1.69 4.98 -7.51
C LEU A 90 0.66 5.63 -6.58
N PHE A 91 -0.53 5.96 -7.07
CA PHE A 91 -1.60 6.46 -6.23
C PHE A 91 -2.18 5.38 -5.31
N GLY A 92 -2.18 4.11 -5.72
CA GLY A 92 -2.51 2.99 -4.84
C GLY A 92 -1.52 2.83 -3.66
N LEU A 93 -0.21 2.97 -3.92
CA LEU A 93 0.80 3.01 -2.86
C LEU A 93 0.61 4.21 -1.93
N LEU A 94 0.25 5.37 -2.49
CA LEU A 94 -0.05 6.55 -1.69
C LEU A 94 -1.30 6.33 -0.82
N ALA A 95 -2.35 5.73 -1.38
CA ALA A 95 -3.58 5.38 -0.67
C ALA A 95 -3.30 4.44 0.51
N TYR A 96 -2.45 3.44 0.33
CA TYR A 96 -2.01 2.55 1.41
C TYR A 96 -1.40 3.31 2.60
N TRP A 97 -0.48 4.24 2.34
CA TRP A 97 0.14 5.02 3.42
C TRP A 97 -0.83 5.95 4.12
N TRP A 98 -1.69 6.65 3.38
CA TRP A 98 -2.70 7.51 3.98
C TRP A 98 -3.75 6.73 4.75
N MET A 99 -4.16 5.56 4.27
CA MET A 99 -5.02 4.67 5.03
C MET A 99 -4.37 4.30 6.35
N THR A 100 -3.09 3.90 6.34
CA THR A 100 -2.33 3.58 7.55
C THR A 100 -2.30 4.76 8.51
N LEU A 101 -1.97 5.95 8.02
CA LEU A 101 -1.87 7.16 8.84
C LEU A 101 -3.21 7.54 9.48
N ILE A 102 -4.29 7.62 8.68
CA ILE A 102 -5.59 8.06 9.17
C ILE A 102 -6.20 7.02 10.12
N THR A 103 -5.97 5.73 9.88
CA THR A 103 -6.45 4.66 10.78
C THR A 103 -5.91 4.84 12.20
N VAL A 104 -4.66 5.30 12.36
CA VAL A 104 -4.08 5.60 13.69
C VAL A 104 -4.90 6.65 14.43
N PHE A 105 -5.26 7.75 13.75
CA PHE A 105 -6.01 8.84 14.35
C PHE A 105 -7.48 8.49 14.59
N VAL A 106 -8.07 7.63 13.75
CA VAL A 106 -9.47 7.19 13.89
C VAL A 106 -9.61 6.09 14.96
N SER A 107 -8.59 5.24 15.15
CA SER A 107 -8.65 4.14 16.11
C SER A 107 -8.92 4.64 17.52
N PHE A 108 -8.27 5.74 17.93
CA PHE A 108 -8.42 6.31 19.27
C PHE A 108 -9.87 6.70 19.64
N PRO A 109 -10.56 7.60 18.91
CA PRO A 109 -11.96 7.93 19.23
C PRO A 109 -12.89 6.74 18.99
N ALA A 110 -12.57 5.83 18.06
CA ALA A 110 -13.40 4.66 17.80
C ALA A 110 -13.47 3.70 19.00
N TYR A 111 -12.41 3.59 19.83
CA TYR A 111 -12.45 2.79 21.06
C TYR A 111 -13.39 3.34 22.14
N LEU A 112 -13.74 4.63 22.07
CA LEU A 112 -14.70 5.26 22.99
C LEU A 112 -16.16 4.95 22.61
N VAL A 113 -16.40 4.35 21.44
CA VAL A 113 -17.73 3.94 20.97
C VAL A 113 -18.04 2.54 21.49
N SER A 114 -19.13 2.42 22.26
CA SER A 114 -19.59 1.15 22.85
C SER A 114 -20.20 0.19 21.84
N ASP A 115 -20.80 0.70 20.76
CA ASP A 115 -21.38 -0.11 19.69
C ASP A 115 -20.29 -0.65 18.75
N ASN A 116 -20.16 -1.97 18.69
CA ASN A 116 -19.16 -2.66 17.86
C ASN A 116 -19.34 -2.41 16.36
N ASN A 117 -20.58 -2.32 15.86
CA ASN A 117 -20.84 -2.08 14.44
C ASN A 117 -20.42 -0.67 14.05
N ILE A 118 -20.81 0.33 14.85
CA ILE A 118 -20.43 1.72 14.61
C ILE A 118 -18.91 1.86 14.67
N ARG A 119 -18.25 1.23 15.64
CA ARG A 119 -16.79 1.22 15.74
C ARG A 119 -16.13 0.65 14.48
N ILE A 120 -16.58 -0.53 14.01
CA ILE A 120 -16.05 -1.17 12.80
C ILE A 120 -16.27 -0.30 11.56
N MET A 121 -17.45 0.33 11.43
CA MET A 121 -17.73 1.25 10.34
C MET A 121 -16.77 2.44 10.35
N LEU A 122 -16.59 3.09 11.51
CA LEU A 122 -15.70 4.25 11.64
C LEU A 122 -14.26 3.89 11.26
N MET A 123 -13.75 2.76 11.74
CA MET A 123 -12.38 2.32 11.48
C MET A 123 -12.10 1.99 10.00
N ASN A 124 -13.13 1.72 9.18
CA ASN A 124 -12.96 1.33 7.78
C ASN A 124 -13.39 2.42 6.79
N PHE A 125 -14.52 3.10 7.04
CA PHE A 125 -15.04 4.10 6.11
C PHE A 125 -14.36 5.44 6.25
N VAL A 126 -14.08 5.91 7.47
CA VAL A 126 -13.49 7.24 7.67
C VAL A 126 -12.11 7.33 7.00
N PRO A 127 -11.16 6.39 7.23
CA PRO A 127 -9.88 6.41 6.50
C PRO A 127 -10.06 6.37 4.98
N SER A 128 -11.02 5.58 4.48
CA SER A 128 -11.31 5.48 3.04
C SER A 128 -11.75 6.81 2.43
N ILE A 129 -12.60 7.57 3.14
CA ILE A 129 -13.06 8.90 2.71
C ILE A 129 -11.88 9.89 2.65
N PHE A 130 -11.03 9.92 3.67
CA PHE A 130 -9.84 10.79 3.67
C PHE A 130 -8.88 10.43 2.55
N VAL A 131 -8.63 9.14 2.32
CA VAL A 131 -7.81 8.67 1.20
C VAL A 131 -8.38 9.16 -0.13
N ALA A 132 -9.70 9.02 -0.33
CA ALA A 132 -10.37 9.49 -1.54
C ALA A 132 -10.19 10.99 -1.76
N ILE A 133 -10.36 11.81 -0.71
CA ILE A 133 -10.19 13.27 -0.78
C ILE A 133 -8.76 13.63 -1.18
N ILE A 134 -7.75 13.04 -0.52
CA ILE A 134 -6.34 13.38 -0.73
C ILE A 134 -5.87 12.93 -2.10
N THR A 135 -6.18 11.70 -2.49
CA THR A 135 -5.82 11.17 -3.82
C THR A 135 -6.51 11.97 -4.91
N THR A 136 -7.80 12.30 -4.76
CA THR A 136 -8.54 13.12 -5.75
C THR A 136 -7.91 14.50 -5.88
N THR A 137 -7.60 15.15 -4.76
CA THR A 137 -6.98 16.48 -4.75
C THR A 137 -5.66 16.48 -5.49
N LEU A 138 -4.77 15.53 -5.19
CA LEU A 138 -3.48 15.40 -5.88
C LEU A 138 -3.64 15.04 -7.36
N GLY A 139 -4.57 14.15 -7.69
CA GLY A 139 -4.88 13.78 -9.07
C GLY A 139 -5.34 14.98 -9.89
N VAL A 140 -6.31 15.75 -9.37
CA VAL A 140 -6.82 16.97 -10.00
C VAL A 140 -5.71 18.02 -10.15
N MET A 141 -4.90 18.24 -9.12
CA MET A 141 -3.76 19.16 -9.17
C MET A 141 -2.76 18.74 -10.26
N HIS A 142 -2.46 17.45 -10.38
CA HIS A 142 -1.57 16.94 -11.43
C HIS A 142 -2.16 17.14 -12.83
N VAL A 143 -3.43 16.78 -13.05
CA VAL A 143 -4.14 16.94 -14.34
C VAL A 143 -4.21 18.39 -14.80
N ARG A 144 -4.42 19.32 -13.86
CA ARG A 144 -4.48 20.76 -14.12
C ARG A 144 -3.11 21.39 -14.28
N SER A 145 -2.04 20.72 -13.85
CA SER A 145 -0.69 21.20 -14.02
C SER A 145 -0.23 21.08 -15.49
N LYS A 146 0.76 21.90 -15.87
CA LYS A 146 1.46 21.76 -17.17
C LYS A 146 2.19 20.42 -17.31
N GLN A 147 2.31 19.63 -16.24
CA GLN A 147 3.02 18.36 -16.19
C GLN A 147 2.12 17.14 -16.36
N ALA A 148 0.82 17.29 -16.67
CA ALA A 148 -0.11 16.17 -16.84
C ALA A 148 0.27 15.15 -17.95
N ARG A 149 1.21 15.49 -18.84
CA ARG A 149 1.74 14.59 -19.88
C ARG A 149 3.00 13.84 -19.45
N HIS A 150 3.58 14.23 -18.31
CA HIS A 150 4.78 13.62 -17.74
C HIS A 150 4.41 12.52 -16.76
N ASP A 151 5.40 11.68 -16.42
CA ASP A 151 5.21 10.68 -15.36
C ASP A 151 4.93 11.37 -14.03
N VAL A 152 4.05 10.78 -13.20
CA VAL A 152 3.68 11.33 -11.88
C VAL A 152 4.89 11.49 -10.95
N LEU A 153 5.93 10.66 -11.10
CA LEU A 153 7.18 10.80 -10.35
C LEU A 153 8.02 12.02 -10.75
N GLU A 154 7.67 12.72 -11.83
CA GLU A 154 8.26 14.01 -12.20
C GLU A 154 7.52 15.20 -11.54
N TYR A 155 6.30 14.98 -11.03
CA TYR A 155 5.50 15.98 -10.34
C TYR A 155 5.95 16.09 -8.87
N LYS A 156 6.71 17.16 -8.54
CA LYS A 156 7.31 17.35 -7.21
C LYS A 156 6.32 17.23 -6.04
N PRO A 157 5.11 17.80 -6.08
CA PRO A 157 4.16 17.69 -4.98
C PRO A 157 3.79 16.23 -4.67
N PHE A 158 3.61 15.40 -5.70
CA PHE A 158 3.36 13.97 -5.49
C PHE A 158 4.55 13.28 -4.81
N VAL A 159 5.77 13.53 -5.28
CA VAL A 159 6.97 12.91 -4.70
C VAL A 159 7.16 13.30 -3.23
N ILE A 160 6.93 14.57 -2.88
CA ILE A 160 7.04 15.05 -1.50
C ILE A 160 6.00 14.36 -0.62
N VAL A 161 4.74 14.31 -1.07
CA VAL A 161 3.66 13.70 -0.30
C VAL A 161 3.89 12.20 -0.15
N LEU A 162 4.31 11.49 -1.20
CA LEU A 162 4.65 10.06 -1.13
C LEU A 162 5.81 9.83 -0.14
N ALA A 163 6.90 10.58 -0.25
CA ALA A 163 8.06 10.42 0.62
C ALA A 163 7.73 10.70 2.09
N ALA A 164 6.93 11.74 2.36
CA ALA A 164 6.45 12.04 3.71
C ALA A 164 5.50 10.94 4.24
N SER A 165 4.63 10.40 3.38
CA SER A 165 3.65 9.37 3.76
C SER A 165 4.30 8.04 4.19
N VAL A 166 5.50 7.73 3.72
CA VAL A 166 6.28 6.56 4.19
C VAL A 166 6.60 6.64 5.69
N LEU A 167 6.61 7.85 6.27
CA LEU A 167 6.79 8.04 7.71
C LEU A 167 5.54 7.72 8.54
N ALA A 168 4.40 7.39 7.91
CA ALA A 168 3.15 7.09 8.60
C ALA A 168 3.27 5.94 9.61
N MET A 169 4.00 4.87 9.27
CA MET A 169 4.22 3.74 10.19
C MET A 169 5.07 4.12 11.42
N PRO A 170 6.22 4.80 11.26
CA PRO A 170 6.96 5.36 12.40
C PRO A 170 6.09 6.26 13.29
N LEU A 171 5.30 7.15 12.67
CA LEU A 171 4.36 8.01 13.37
C LEU A 171 3.32 7.19 14.14
N SER A 172 2.79 6.11 13.56
CA SER A 172 1.88 5.17 14.23
C SER A 172 2.48 4.59 15.52
N SER A 173 3.72 4.10 15.46
CA SER A 173 4.40 3.53 16.63
C SER A 173 4.63 4.58 17.72
N VAL A 174 4.99 5.80 17.35
CA VAL A 174 5.17 6.91 18.29
C VAL A 174 3.85 7.29 18.97
N VAL A 175 2.76 7.44 18.20
CA VAL A 175 1.43 7.75 18.75
C VAL A 175 0.99 6.65 19.72
N ASN A 176 1.17 5.37 19.34
CA ASN A 176 0.81 4.26 20.22
C ASN A 176 1.58 4.27 21.56
N ASN A 177 2.86 4.63 21.55
CA ASN A 177 3.65 4.75 22.77
C ASN A 177 3.16 5.88 23.69
N PHE A 178 2.81 7.04 23.12
CA PHE A 178 2.21 8.13 23.88
C PHE A 178 0.88 7.70 24.53
N MET A 179 0.08 6.91 23.81
CA MET A 179 -1.21 6.44 24.33
C MET A 179 -1.08 5.36 25.40
N THR A 180 -0.10 4.47 25.28
CA THR A 180 0.09 3.34 26.21
C THR A 180 1.02 3.65 27.37
N ASN A 181 1.61 4.86 27.42
CA ASN A 181 2.66 5.24 28.37
C ASN A 181 3.80 4.21 28.46
N SER A 182 4.08 3.50 27.35
CA SER A 182 5.09 2.46 27.29
C SER A 182 6.00 2.68 26.09
N VAL A 183 7.28 2.90 26.35
CA VAL A 183 8.30 2.96 25.30
C VAL A 183 9.09 1.66 25.37
N ASN A 184 9.00 0.87 24.30
CA ASN A 184 9.76 -0.35 24.15
C ASN A 184 10.75 -0.20 22.97
N VAL A 185 11.87 -0.92 23.03
CA VAL A 185 12.86 -1.02 21.95
C VAL A 185 12.20 -1.39 20.61
N TYR A 186 11.14 -2.21 20.64
CA TYR A 186 10.37 -2.59 19.45
C TYR A 186 9.75 -1.40 18.68
N THR A 187 9.50 -0.26 19.33
CA THR A 187 8.98 0.96 18.68
C THR A 187 9.92 1.47 17.60
N PHE A 188 11.24 1.31 17.78
CA PHE A 188 12.24 1.84 16.85
C PHE A 188 12.56 0.88 15.69
N ILE A 189 12.09 -0.37 15.74
CA ILE A 189 12.41 -1.37 14.71
C ILE A 189 11.82 -0.99 13.37
N VAL A 190 10.51 -0.68 13.30
CA VAL A 190 9.85 -0.33 12.04
C VAL A 190 10.45 0.93 11.39
N PRO A 191 10.67 2.04 12.12
CA PRO A 191 11.42 3.19 11.60
C PRO A 191 12.83 2.85 11.11
N SER A 192 13.55 2.01 11.85
CA SER A 192 14.92 1.60 11.48
C SER A 192 14.93 0.79 10.19
N ILE A 193 13.97 -0.11 9.99
CA ILE A 193 13.81 -0.88 8.75
C ILE A 193 13.49 0.06 7.57
N ILE A 194 12.56 1.00 7.74
CA ILE A 194 12.21 1.99 6.72
C ILE A 194 13.44 2.80 6.32
N PHE A 195 14.19 3.29 7.30
CA PHE A 195 15.41 4.07 7.06
C PHE A 195 16.48 3.23 6.35
N ALA A 196 16.76 2.02 6.85
CA ALA A 196 17.75 1.12 6.28
C ALA A 196 17.42 0.75 4.82
N ILE A 197 16.17 0.35 4.54
CA ILE A 197 15.72 0.01 3.19
C ILE A 197 15.72 1.25 2.28
N GLY A 198 15.28 2.40 2.79
CA GLY A 198 15.34 3.68 2.06
C GLY A 198 16.77 4.06 1.68
N CYS A 199 17.73 3.90 2.59
CA CYS A 199 19.14 4.14 2.33
C CYS A 199 19.71 3.13 1.34
N VAL A 200 19.48 1.82 1.53
CA VAL A 200 19.98 0.77 0.63
C VAL A 200 19.46 0.98 -0.79
N THR A 201 18.16 1.20 -0.95
CA THR A 201 17.55 1.46 -2.26
C THR A 201 18.13 2.72 -2.90
N TYR A 202 18.25 3.82 -2.16
CA TYR A 202 18.87 5.05 -2.65
C TYR A 202 20.33 4.84 -3.11
N LEU A 203 21.12 4.09 -2.32
CA LEU A 203 22.51 3.77 -2.65
C LEU A 203 22.62 2.92 -3.90
N THR A 204 21.76 1.91 -4.09
CA THR A 204 21.76 1.09 -5.31
C THR A 204 21.45 1.89 -6.57
N LEU A 205 20.69 2.99 -6.46
CA LEU A 205 20.42 3.92 -7.55
C LEU A 205 21.58 4.87 -7.88
N LYS A 206 22.69 4.87 -7.12
CA LYS A 206 23.86 5.72 -7.43
C LYS A 206 24.41 5.46 -8.83
N LYS A 207 24.35 4.21 -9.30
CA LYS A 207 24.79 3.78 -10.63
C LYS A 207 23.82 4.20 -11.75
N CYS A 208 22.62 4.67 -11.42
CA CYS A 208 21.64 5.16 -12.38
C CYS A 208 21.78 6.67 -12.59
N LYS A 209 21.72 7.17 -13.83
CA LYS A 209 21.71 8.61 -14.15
C LYS A 209 20.34 9.24 -13.86
N LEU A 210 19.97 9.28 -12.59
CA LEU A 210 18.73 9.88 -12.08
C LEU A 210 19.06 11.13 -11.26
N SER A 211 18.16 12.12 -11.26
CA SER A 211 18.28 13.28 -10.38
C SER A 211 18.15 12.87 -8.90
N LYS A 212 18.64 13.70 -7.98
CA LYS A 212 18.52 13.43 -6.54
C LYS A 212 17.07 13.19 -6.13
N LEU A 213 16.14 13.99 -6.65
CA LEU A 213 14.70 13.85 -6.39
C LEU A 213 14.13 12.55 -6.94
N GLN A 214 14.52 12.14 -8.15
CA GLN A 214 14.08 10.87 -8.73
C GLN A 214 14.61 9.67 -7.93
N LYS A 215 15.83 9.76 -7.39
CA LYS A 215 16.36 8.72 -6.51
C LYS A 215 15.55 8.61 -5.22
N VAL A 216 15.19 9.74 -4.61
CA VAL A 216 14.29 9.75 -3.44
C VAL A 216 12.94 9.13 -3.82
N ALA A 217 12.32 9.57 -4.91
CA ALA A 217 11.03 9.06 -5.37
C ALA A 217 11.02 7.53 -5.54
N TRP A 218 12.01 6.98 -6.26
CA TRP A 218 12.10 5.53 -6.46
C TRP A 218 12.45 4.77 -5.18
N SER A 219 13.19 5.37 -4.26
CA SER A 219 13.45 4.77 -2.94
C SER A 219 12.17 4.73 -2.10
N SER A 220 11.37 5.80 -2.09
CA SER A 220 10.06 5.82 -1.45
C SER A 220 9.10 4.80 -2.07
N VAL A 221 9.09 4.65 -3.40
CA VAL A 221 8.31 3.59 -4.08
C VAL A 221 8.79 2.21 -3.65
N ALA A 222 10.11 1.98 -3.57
CA ALA A 222 10.65 0.69 -3.16
C ALA A 222 10.25 0.31 -1.74
N VAL A 223 10.36 1.26 -0.79
CA VAL A 223 9.89 1.06 0.59
C VAL A 223 8.38 0.77 0.60
N SER A 224 7.59 1.55 -0.15
CA SER A 224 6.14 1.34 -0.25
C SER A 224 5.79 -0.05 -0.76
N VAL A 225 6.50 -0.55 -1.78
CA VAL A 225 6.28 -1.89 -2.33
C VAL A 225 6.63 -2.98 -1.30
N LEU A 226 7.71 -2.83 -0.53
CA LEU A 226 8.05 -3.79 0.53
C LEU A 226 6.92 -3.90 1.55
N PHE A 227 6.48 -2.77 2.08
CA PHE A 227 5.45 -2.75 3.12
C PHE A 227 4.09 -3.21 2.60
N LEU A 228 3.73 -2.86 1.36
CA LEU A 228 2.54 -3.41 0.72
C LEU A 228 2.63 -4.93 0.57
N LEU A 229 3.77 -5.46 0.12
CA LEU A 229 3.96 -6.91 -0.02
C LEU A 229 3.87 -7.62 1.33
N VAL A 230 4.46 -7.06 2.39
CA VAL A 230 4.36 -7.58 3.76
C VAL A 230 2.90 -7.61 4.21
N PHE A 231 2.17 -6.51 4.04
CA PHE A 231 0.77 -6.40 4.42
C PHE A 231 -0.09 -7.44 3.69
N VAL A 232 0.03 -7.52 2.36
CA VAL A 232 -0.75 -8.44 1.53
C VAL A 232 -0.39 -9.89 1.81
N ALA A 233 0.90 -10.22 1.94
CA ALA A 233 1.35 -11.59 2.23
C ALA A 233 0.85 -12.04 3.61
N ASN A 234 0.97 -11.18 4.63
CA ASN A 234 0.49 -11.51 5.97
C ASN A 234 -1.02 -11.72 6.01
N MET A 235 -1.78 -10.84 5.33
CA MET A 235 -3.23 -10.96 5.24
C MET A 235 -3.65 -12.23 4.48
N PHE A 236 -2.97 -12.56 3.38
CA PHE A 236 -3.24 -13.76 2.59
C PHE A 236 -2.93 -15.05 3.34
N GLU A 237 -1.73 -15.15 3.92
CA GLU A 237 -1.33 -16.34 4.67
C GLU A 237 -2.20 -16.55 5.89
N THR A 238 -2.48 -15.50 6.67
CA THR A 238 -3.38 -15.59 7.84
C THR A 238 -4.78 -16.06 7.43
N ALA A 239 -5.32 -15.53 6.33
CA ALA A 239 -6.63 -15.95 5.82
C ALA A 239 -6.62 -17.41 5.37
N LEU A 240 -5.61 -17.83 4.61
CA LEU A 240 -5.48 -19.18 4.08
C LEU A 240 -5.28 -20.20 5.20
N VAL A 241 -4.35 -19.94 6.11
CA VAL A 241 -4.05 -20.82 7.24
C VAL A 241 -5.29 -20.95 8.11
N GLY A 242 -5.93 -19.85 8.51
CA GLY A 242 -7.14 -19.88 9.34
C GLY A 242 -8.34 -20.56 8.69
N TYR A 243 -8.40 -20.58 7.36
CA TYR A 243 -9.42 -21.32 6.60
C TYR A 243 -9.13 -22.82 6.55
N LEU A 244 -7.88 -23.22 6.33
CA LEU A 244 -7.49 -24.64 6.22
C LEU A 244 -7.48 -25.36 7.57
N TRP A 245 -7.06 -24.68 8.65
CA TRP A 245 -7.09 -25.22 10.01
C TRP A 245 -7.13 -24.08 11.05
N GLN A 246 -7.35 -24.40 12.32
CA GLN A 246 -7.25 -23.42 13.41
C GLN A 246 -5.87 -23.58 14.08
N PRO A 247 -4.84 -22.83 13.66
CA PRO A 247 -3.48 -23.02 14.16
C PRO A 247 -3.36 -22.62 15.63
N SER A 248 -2.44 -23.24 16.36
CA SER A 248 -2.01 -22.72 17.66
C SER A 248 -1.35 -21.35 17.51
N ALA A 249 -1.26 -20.58 18.61
CA ALA A 249 -0.62 -19.26 18.60
C ALA A 249 0.85 -19.31 18.10
N GLU A 250 1.58 -20.39 18.41
CA GLU A 250 2.95 -20.61 17.95
C GLU A 250 3.01 -20.79 16.42
N VAL A 251 2.11 -21.59 15.85
CA VAL A 251 2.02 -21.81 14.41
C VAL A 251 1.60 -20.52 13.68
N GLN A 252 0.70 -19.73 14.28
CA GLN A 252 0.31 -18.42 13.74
C GLN A 252 1.49 -17.42 13.73
N SER A 253 2.33 -17.44 14.77
CA SER A 253 3.54 -16.62 14.83
C SER A 253 4.55 -17.05 13.76
N ALA A 254 4.79 -18.36 13.62
CA ALA A 254 5.66 -18.90 12.57
C ALA A 254 5.16 -18.55 11.16
N SER A 255 3.85 -18.66 10.89
CA SER A 255 3.25 -18.24 9.62
C SER A 255 3.46 -16.74 9.36
N THR A 256 3.36 -15.90 10.38
CA THR A 256 3.64 -14.46 10.23
C THR A 256 5.07 -14.22 9.75
N TRP A 257 6.05 -14.93 10.30
CA TRP A 257 7.45 -14.85 9.85
C TRP A 257 7.63 -15.36 8.42
N MET A 258 6.93 -16.42 8.03
CA MET A 258 6.95 -16.92 6.64
C MET A 258 6.42 -15.87 5.67
N ALA A 259 5.32 -15.18 5.99
CA ALA A 259 4.80 -14.09 5.18
C ALA A 259 5.82 -12.96 5.00
N PHE A 260 6.55 -12.59 6.06
CA PHE A 260 7.63 -11.60 5.97
C PHE A 260 8.75 -12.06 5.03
N VAL A 261 9.20 -13.31 5.14
CA VAL A 261 10.26 -13.86 4.27
C VAL A 261 9.80 -13.89 2.81
N THR A 262 8.58 -14.36 2.55
CA THR A 262 7.98 -14.38 1.21
C THR A 262 7.90 -12.97 0.62
N ALA A 263 7.44 -11.99 1.41
CA ALA A 263 7.38 -10.59 0.99
C ALA A 263 8.77 -10.00 0.69
N LEU A 264 9.78 -10.31 1.51
CA LEU A 264 11.17 -9.87 1.29
C LEU A 264 11.74 -10.45 -0.01
N VAL A 265 11.54 -11.74 -0.28
CA VAL A 265 12.00 -12.38 -1.52
C VAL A 265 11.30 -11.74 -2.74
N ALA A 266 9.99 -11.57 -2.69
CA ALA A 266 9.22 -10.91 -3.75
C ALA A 266 9.70 -9.47 -3.98
N TRP A 267 9.97 -8.73 -2.89
CA TRP A 267 10.50 -7.38 -2.95
C TRP A 267 11.91 -7.32 -3.57
N LEU A 268 12.81 -8.23 -3.21
CA LEU A 268 14.14 -8.32 -3.81
C LEU A 268 14.05 -8.56 -5.32
N ILE A 269 13.18 -9.47 -5.76
CA ILE A 269 12.94 -9.74 -7.18
C ILE A 269 12.42 -8.48 -7.89
N TYR A 270 11.44 -7.79 -7.29
CA TYR A 270 10.93 -6.51 -7.79
C TYR A 270 12.05 -5.47 -7.93
N TRP A 271 12.82 -5.26 -6.86
CA TRP A 271 13.82 -4.19 -6.81
C TRP A 271 14.95 -4.42 -7.80
N ILE A 272 15.46 -5.65 -7.92
CA ILE A 272 16.48 -6.01 -8.91
C ILE A 272 15.97 -5.72 -10.33
N LYS A 273 14.73 -6.10 -10.65
CA LYS A 273 14.10 -5.82 -11.95
C LYS A 273 13.92 -4.32 -12.19
N GLN A 274 13.57 -3.55 -11.15
CA GLN A 274 13.38 -2.11 -11.21
C GLN A 274 14.70 -1.36 -11.43
N VAL A 275 15.76 -1.69 -10.69
CA VAL A 275 17.09 -1.07 -10.87
C VAL A 275 17.64 -1.38 -12.27
N LYS A 276 17.46 -2.61 -12.76
CA LYS A 276 17.85 -2.98 -14.12
C LYS A 276 17.11 -2.16 -15.18
N SER A 277 15.79 -1.95 -15.03
CA SER A 277 15.03 -1.14 -15.98
C SER A 277 15.45 0.33 -15.97
N LEU A 278 15.74 0.89 -14.79
CA LEU A 278 16.22 2.27 -14.63
C LEU A 278 17.62 2.50 -15.20
N SER A 279 18.52 1.54 -15.03
CA SER A 279 19.88 1.63 -15.58
C SER A 279 19.90 1.61 -17.12
N VAL A 280 19.14 0.71 -17.76
CA VAL A 280 19.06 0.58 -19.23
C VAL A 280 18.44 1.82 -19.88
N SER A 281 17.46 2.45 -19.24
CA SER A 281 16.89 3.70 -19.77
C SER A 281 17.89 4.85 -19.76
N SER A 282 18.91 4.81 -18.89
CA SER A 282 19.90 5.87 -18.76
C SER A 282 21.05 5.77 -19.78
N SER A 283 21.33 4.57 -20.30
CA SER A 283 22.30 4.35 -21.37
C SER A 283 21.76 4.71 -22.75
N ALA A 284 20.43 4.64 -22.93
CA ALA A 284 19.71 4.91 -24.17
C ALA A 284 19.56 6.40 -24.55
N LYS A 285 19.97 7.33 -23.68
CA LYS A 285 19.99 8.78 -23.95
C LYS A 285 21.34 9.28 -24.50
N LYS A 286 22.26 8.38 -24.87
CA LYS A 286 23.43 8.69 -25.69
C LYS A 286 23.05 8.55 -27.16
#